data_AF-A0A377JX27-F1
#
_entry.id   AF-A0A377JX27-F1
#
_cell.length_a   1.000
_cell.length_b   1.000
_cell.length_c   1.000
_cell.angle_alpha   90.00
_cell.angle_beta   90.00
_cell.angle_gamma   90.00
#
_symmetry.space_group_name_H-M   'P 1'
#
loop_
_entity.id
_entity.type
_entity.pdbx_description
1 polymer ?
#
loop_
_entity_poly.entity_id
_entity_poly.type
_entity_poly.pdbx_seq_one_letter_code
_entity_poly.pdbx_strand_id
1 'polypeptide(L)'
;MSSLLAESDGLILGKFQSGKVVIQPEDSKISNRNIFVVGGPGSFKTQSYVLPNVVNNRSTSIVVTDPKGEIYELTNEIKKAQGFKTVVINFKDFLLSSRYNPLLYIRKSNDTNKIANVIVSAKNDPKRKDFWFNAQLSLLNTLIKYVYFEYEPSARTIEGILDFLEEFDPRYNEEGVSELDEQFERLPDGHEAKRSYYLGFRQAQSEARPNIVISLLTTLQDFVDKEVSEFTSTNDFFFEELGTSKICLYVLISPLDRTWDGLVNLFFQQMFTELYFLGDKHNAKLPVPLVMLLDEFVNLGYFPTYENFLATCRGYRISVSTILQSLPQGFELYGDKKFKAIIGNHAIKICLGGVEETTAEYFSRQVNDTTIKVYTGGTSESKTSAKTTNRSGSKSESYGYQKRRLITEGEVINLQQEENGRKSIVLIDGKPYMLRKTPQFELFGNLLKKHEISQQDYISSQTEFAKETIEELEKQHKQRKVQLASAPIFHEKKQEDDLNKKEINLPEQPIESEVTEEEEEKELLMSDILSSFDEGIEENKTNNDNSELPF
;
A
#
# COMPACT_ATOMS: atom_id res chain seq x y z
N MET A 1 8.71 24.31 25.81
CA MET A 1 7.87 23.39 24.99
C MET A 1 6.65 22.87 25.75
N SER A 2 6.78 22.44 27.01
CA SER A 2 5.68 21.84 27.81
C SER A 2 4.40 22.66 27.95
N SER A 3 4.44 23.99 27.96
CA SER A 3 3.25 24.83 28.19
C SER A 3 2.41 25.12 26.93
N LEU A 4 2.86 24.68 25.76
CA LEU A 4 2.22 24.94 24.45
C LEU A 4 1.59 23.69 23.83
N LEU A 5 1.85 22.51 24.39
CA LEU A 5 1.27 21.26 23.89
C LEU A 5 -0.06 21.00 24.57
N ALA A 6 -0.96 20.24 23.93
CA ALA A 6 -2.17 19.81 24.62
C ALA A 6 -1.79 18.92 25.81
N GLU A 7 -2.58 19.00 26.89
CA GLU A 7 -2.31 18.27 28.13
C GLU A 7 -2.23 16.75 27.90
N SER A 8 -3.05 16.22 26.99
CA SER A 8 -3.13 14.80 26.67
C SER A 8 -2.58 14.46 25.27
N ASP A 9 -1.93 13.31 25.17
CA ASP A 9 -1.51 12.70 23.90
C ASP A 9 -2.70 12.09 23.15
N GLY A 10 -2.64 12.08 21.81
CA GLY A 10 -3.66 11.48 20.95
C GLY A 10 -4.18 12.40 19.84
N LEU A 11 -5.29 11.97 19.22
CA LEU A 11 -5.89 12.63 18.06
C LEU A 11 -6.85 13.75 18.48
N ILE A 12 -6.54 14.99 18.15
CA ILE A 12 -7.38 16.16 18.34
C ILE A 12 -8.53 16.14 17.31
N LEU A 13 -9.76 16.21 17.82
CA LEU A 13 -10.99 16.25 17.02
C LEU A 13 -11.56 17.67 16.87
N GLY A 14 -11.15 18.60 17.74
CA GLY A 14 -11.62 19.97 17.80
C GLY A 14 -11.74 20.47 19.23
N LYS A 15 -12.51 21.54 19.44
CA LYS A 15 -12.66 22.23 20.72
C LYS A 15 -14.12 22.57 20.97
N PHE A 16 -14.61 22.36 22.19
CA PHE A 16 -15.92 22.85 22.58
C PHE A 16 -15.93 24.39 22.66
N GLN A 17 -17.11 25.01 22.60
CA GLN A 17 -17.26 26.46 22.82
C GLN A 17 -16.73 26.90 24.20
N SER A 18 -16.75 26.02 25.19
CA SER A 18 -16.15 26.25 26.52
C SER A 18 -14.62 26.36 26.52
N GLY A 19 -13.98 26.05 25.39
CA GLY A 19 -12.53 26.08 25.24
C GLY A 19 -11.82 24.75 25.49
N LYS A 20 -12.55 23.71 25.92
CA LYS A 20 -11.96 22.38 26.16
C LYS A 20 -11.67 21.65 24.84
N VAL A 21 -10.43 21.20 24.66
CA VAL A 21 -10.01 20.42 23.49
C VAL A 21 -10.53 18.98 23.63
N VAL A 22 -11.03 18.43 22.54
CA VAL A 22 -11.49 17.04 22.45
C VAL A 22 -10.38 16.21 21.82
N ILE A 23 -9.88 15.23 22.57
CA ILE A 23 -8.76 14.38 22.19
C ILE A 23 -9.21 12.92 22.29
N GLN A 24 -8.93 12.13 21.26
CA GLN A 24 -9.05 10.69 21.27
C GLN A 24 -7.66 10.07 21.58
N PRO A 25 -7.43 9.62 22.82
CA PRO A 25 -6.21 8.93 23.18
C PRO A 25 -6.17 7.53 22.56
N GLU A 26 -5.01 6.87 22.63
CA GLU A 26 -4.84 5.49 22.14
C GLU A 26 -5.68 4.47 22.90
N ASP A 27 -5.84 4.62 24.22
CA ASP A 27 -6.62 3.73 25.07
C ASP A 27 -8.14 4.01 25.03
N SER A 28 -8.60 4.80 24.05
CA SER A 28 -10.01 5.15 23.89
C SER A 28 -10.92 3.91 23.78
N LYS A 29 -12.06 3.95 24.47
CA LYS A 29 -13.08 2.87 24.45
C LYS A 29 -14.05 2.93 23.27
N ILE A 30 -13.83 3.85 22.33
CA ILE A 30 -14.61 3.98 21.09
C ILE A 30 -14.45 2.70 20.23
N SER A 31 -15.42 2.42 19.37
CA SER A 31 -15.45 1.21 18.54
C SER A 31 -14.20 0.99 17.67
N ASN A 32 -13.54 2.05 17.18
CA ASN A 32 -12.18 2.05 16.65
C ASN A 32 -11.59 3.48 16.66
N ARG A 33 -10.33 3.62 16.26
CA ARG A 33 -9.63 4.92 16.16
C ARG A 33 -9.60 5.49 14.74
N ASN A 34 -10.23 4.82 13.78
CA ASN A 34 -10.26 5.30 12.41
C ASN A 34 -11.18 6.54 12.31
N ILE A 35 -10.68 7.58 11.64
CA ILE A 35 -11.37 8.87 11.50
C ILE A 35 -11.59 9.18 10.03
N PHE A 36 -12.83 9.41 9.64
CA PHE A 36 -13.16 9.88 8.30
C PHE A 36 -13.31 11.40 8.33
N VAL A 37 -12.56 12.13 7.52
CA VAL A 37 -12.58 13.60 7.50
C VAL A 37 -12.93 14.09 6.10
N VAL A 38 -13.94 14.95 5.99
CA VAL A 38 -14.30 15.63 4.74
C VAL A 38 -14.38 17.12 4.96
N GLY A 39 -13.84 17.88 4.03
CA GLY A 39 -14.04 19.32 3.97
C GLY A 39 -13.55 19.86 2.65
N GLY A 40 -14.25 20.83 2.06
CA GLY A 40 -13.83 21.37 0.76
C GLY A 40 -12.53 22.18 0.83
N PRO A 41 -12.10 22.76 -0.30
CA PRO A 41 -11.02 23.73 -0.34
C PRO A 41 -11.22 24.87 0.68
N GLY A 42 -10.16 25.30 1.36
CA GLY A 42 -10.23 26.37 2.36
C GLY A 42 -10.93 26.01 3.68
N SER A 43 -11.36 24.76 3.89
CA SER A 43 -12.01 24.33 5.13
C SER A 43 -11.07 24.13 6.33
N PHE A 44 -9.79 24.49 6.20
CA PHE A 44 -8.73 24.29 7.20
C PHE A 44 -8.37 22.82 7.48
N LYS A 45 -8.55 21.88 6.55
CA LYS A 45 -8.17 20.46 6.73
C LYS A 45 -6.76 20.28 7.30
N THR A 46 -5.75 20.72 6.55
CA THR A 46 -4.35 20.57 6.93
C THR A 46 -4.03 21.38 8.19
N GLN A 47 -4.50 22.63 8.25
CA GLN A 47 -4.22 23.55 9.35
C GLN A 47 -4.89 23.20 10.68
N SER A 48 -6.08 22.60 10.68
CA SER A 48 -6.89 22.35 11.89
C SER A 48 -7.10 20.89 12.24
N TYR A 49 -6.72 19.96 11.37
CA TYR A 49 -6.74 18.53 11.66
C TYR A 49 -5.36 17.91 11.47
N VAL A 50 -4.74 17.99 10.30
CA VAL A 50 -3.49 17.26 10.01
C VAL A 50 -2.31 17.76 10.84
N LEU A 51 -1.93 19.04 10.70
CA LEU A 51 -0.80 19.63 11.44
C LEU A 51 -0.95 19.49 12.96
N PRO A 52 -2.13 19.78 13.57
CA PRO A 52 -2.32 19.53 14.99
C PRO A 52 -2.13 18.07 15.40
N ASN A 53 -2.62 17.13 14.59
CA ASN A 53 -2.50 15.72 14.89
C ASN A 53 -1.09 15.18 14.69
N VAL A 54 -0.34 15.71 13.71
CA VAL A 54 1.09 15.42 13.63
C VAL A 54 1.75 15.89 14.92
N VAL A 55 1.65 17.16 15.31
CA VAL A 55 2.35 17.69 16.48
C VAL A 55 1.92 17.07 17.81
N ASN A 56 0.63 16.82 18.03
CA ASN A 56 0.10 16.36 19.32
C ASN A 56 0.36 14.88 19.62
N ASN A 57 0.41 14.01 18.59
CA ASN A 57 0.70 12.59 18.78
C ASN A 57 2.19 12.39 19.10
N ARG A 58 2.50 12.03 20.34
CA ARG A 58 3.88 12.00 20.89
C ARG A 58 4.39 10.59 21.19
N SER A 59 3.50 9.62 21.33
CA SER A 59 3.83 8.23 21.68
C SER A 59 3.63 7.21 20.56
N THR A 60 2.94 7.59 19.48
CA THR A 60 2.62 6.70 18.35
C THR A 60 3.43 7.09 17.13
N SER A 61 3.92 6.13 16.36
CA SER A 61 4.46 6.38 15.03
C SER A 61 3.41 7.04 14.13
N ILE A 62 3.87 7.81 13.15
CA ILE A 62 3.04 8.62 12.27
C ILE A 62 3.45 8.32 10.83
N VAL A 63 2.47 8.03 9.98
CA VAL A 63 2.61 8.11 8.53
C VAL A 63 1.69 9.22 8.07
N VAL A 64 2.21 10.19 7.33
CA VAL A 64 1.40 11.31 6.84
C VAL A 64 1.67 11.53 5.36
N THR A 65 0.60 11.60 4.57
CA THR A 65 0.71 11.99 3.16
C THR A 65 0.74 13.51 3.07
N ASP A 66 1.65 14.04 2.27
CA ASP A 66 1.94 15.46 2.20
C ASP A 66 2.07 15.92 0.74
N PRO A 67 0.95 16.21 0.05
CA PRO A 67 1.00 16.61 -1.36
C PRO A 67 1.84 17.87 -1.62
N LYS A 68 1.95 18.76 -0.62
CA LYS A 68 2.59 20.07 -0.75
C LYS A 68 3.99 20.15 -0.12
N GLY A 69 4.32 19.22 0.77
CA GLY A 69 5.53 19.28 1.59
C GLY A 69 5.38 20.16 2.85
N GLU A 70 4.25 20.87 3.01
CA GLU A 70 4.06 21.83 4.11
C GLU A 70 4.03 21.14 5.48
N ILE A 71 3.64 19.86 5.53
CA ILE A 71 3.55 19.11 6.78
C ILE A 71 4.95 18.74 7.24
N TYR A 72 5.81 18.28 6.34
CA TYR A 72 7.24 18.07 6.62
C TYR A 72 7.89 19.36 7.09
N GLU A 73 7.79 20.42 6.28
CA GLU A 73 8.45 21.72 6.50
C GLU A 73 8.12 22.30 7.88
N LEU A 74 6.87 22.19 8.33
CA LEU A 74 6.40 22.77 9.58
C LEU A 74 6.56 21.87 10.81
N THR A 75 6.78 20.57 10.66
CA THR A 75 6.71 19.62 11.79
C THR A 75 7.94 18.76 12.00
N ASN A 76 8.83 18.62 11.02
CA ASN A 76 9.99 17.74 11.09
C ASN A 76 10.88 18.01 12.31
N GLU A 77 11.31 19.25 12.51
CA GLU A 77 12.19 19.62 13.63
C GLU A 77 11.50 19.47 14.99
N ILE A 78 10.19 19.71 15.05
CA ILE A 78 9.39 19.46 16.25
C ILE A 78 9.37 17.96 16.55
N LYS A 79 9.21 17.11 15.53
CA LYS A 79 9.18 15.66 15.69
C LYS A 79 10.50 15.09 16.15
N LYS A 80 11.62 15.54 15.57
CA LYS A 80 12.97 15.21 16.05
C LYS A 80 13.14 15.60 17.51
N ALA A 81 12.70 16.80 17.90
CA ALA A 81 12.76 17.26 19.29
C ALA A 81 11.84 16.46 20.25
N GLN A 82 10.77 15.84 19.74
CA GLN A 82 9.92 14.89 20.47
C GLN A 82 10.52 13.45 20.51
N GLY A 83 11.71 13.26 19.96
CA GLY A 83 12.42 11.97 19.94
C GLY A 83 11.86 10.99 18.91
N PHE A 84 11.33 11.49 17.79
CA PHE A 84 11.01 10.68 16.63
C PHE A 84 12.20 10.63 15.68
N LYS A 85 12.43 9.47 15.05
CA LYS A 85 13.17 9.46 13.77
C LYS A 85 12.22 9.99 12.70
N THR A 86 12.74 10.76 11.76
CA THR A 86 11.96 11.35 10.67
C THR A 86 12.46 10.78 9.35
N VAL A 87 11.53 10.27 8.53
CA VAL A 87 11.83 9.68 7.22
C VAL A 87 10.95 10.36 6.19
N VAL A 88 11.49 10.67 5.02
CA VAL A 88 10.75 11.22 3.88
C VAL A 88 10.81 10.23 2.73
N ILE A 89 9.65 9.87 2.18
CA ILE A 89 9.55 9.20 0.89
C ILE A 89 8.90 10.18 -0.08
N ASN A 90 9.65 10.62 -1.08
CA ASN A 90 9.25 11.70 -1.98
C ASN A 90 9.10 11.18 -3.41
N PHE A 91 7.85 10.93 -3.80
CA PHE A 91 7.50 10.53 -5.17
C PHE A 91 7.37 11.72 -6.14
N LYS A 92 7.65 12.95 -5.68
CA LYS A 92 7.72 14.15 -6.53
C LYS A 92 9.14 14.47 -6.96
N ASP A 93 10.12 14.08 -6.14
CA ASP A 93 11.54 14.30 -6.35
C ASP A 93 12.32 13.21 -5.59
N PHE A 94 12.86 12.25 -6.34
CA PHE A 94 13.52 11.07 -5.80
C PHE A 94 14.87 11.38 -5.16
N LEU A 95 15.53 12.47 -5.57
CA LEU A 95 16.81 12.91 -5.00
C LEU A 95 16.65 13.43 -3.57
N LEU A 96 15.46 13.97 -3.25
CA LEU A 96 15.07 14.44 -1.92
C LEU A 96 14.25 13.39 -1.15
N SER A 97 14.53 12.11 -1.38
CA SER A 97 13.84 10.99 -0.75
C SER A 97 14.80 10.05 -0.03
N SER A 98 14.30 9.37 1.00
CA SER A 98 14.89 8.10 1.42
C SER A 98 14.62 7.03 0.38
N ARG A 99 15.56 6.11 0.22
CA ARG A 99 15.49 5.04 -0.76
C ARG A 99 14.53 3.93 -0.32
N TYR A 100 13.83 3.37 -1.30
CA TYR A 100 12.87 2.30 -1.15
C TYR A 100 13.01 1.30 -2.31
N ASN A 101 13.57 0.13 -2.00
CA ASN A 101 13.66 -1.01 -2.88
C ASN A 101 12.60 -2.07 -2.51
N PRO A 102 11.59 -2.29 -3.37
CA PRO A 102 10.52 -3.26 -3.11
C PRO A 102 11.02 -4.72 -3.10
N LEU A 103 12.16 -5.02 -3.74
CA LEU A 103 12.70 -6.38 -3.85
C LEU A 103 13.35 -6.86 -2.54
N LEU A 104 13.76 -5.94 -1.66
CA LEU A 104 14.32 -6.29 -0.34
C LEU A 104 13.27 -6.80 0.66
N TYR A 105 11.97 -6.69 0.33
CA TYR A 105 10.86 -7.21 1.13
C TYR A 105 10.41 -8.61 0.69
N ILE A 106 11.07 -9.24 -0.30
CA ILE A 106 10.73 -10.59 -0.74
C ILE A 106 11.17 -11.60 0.33
N ARG A 107 10.18 -12.28 0.94
CA ARG A 107 10.43 -13.34 1.94
C ARG A 107 10.24 -14.75 1.37
N LYS A 108 9.35 -14.88 0.39
CA LYS A 108 9.03 -16.13 -0.28
C LYS A 108 8.77 -15.89 -1.77
N SER A 109 8.92 -16.95 -2.55
CA SER A 109 8.74 -16.93 -4.01
C SER A 109 7.38 -16.36 -4.46
N ASN A 110 6.29 -16.56 -3.71
CA ASN A 110 5.00 -15.98 -4.12
C ASN A 110 4.95 -14.43 -4.02
N ASP A 111 5.85 -13.79 -3.28
CA ASP A 111 5.89 -12.34 -3.18
C ASP A 111 6.44 -11.70 -4.47
N THR A 112 7.26 -12.42 -5.25
CA THR A 112 7.79 -11.94 -6.54
C THR A 112 6.66 -11.70 -7.55
N ASN A 113 5.65 -12.57 -7.54
CA ASN A 113 4.48 -12.43 -8.42
C ASN A 113 3.65 -11.18 -8.06
N LYS A 114 3.49 -10.87 -6.77
CA LYS A 114 2.77 -9.67 -6.35
C LYS A 114 3.46 -8.41 -6.86
N ILE A 115 4.77 -8.31 -6.68
CA ILE A 115 5.57 -7.17 -7.14
C ILE A 115 5.50 -7.05 -8.67
N ALA A 116 5.75 -8.15 -9.39
CA ALA A 116 5.67 -8.16 -10.85
C ALA A 116 4.27 -7.74 -11.36
N ASN A 117 3.21 -8.24 -10.73
CA ASN A 117 1.84 -7.90 -11.12
C ASN A 117 1.53 -6.42 -10.89
N VAL A 118 2.00 -5.81 -9.81
CA VAL A 118 1.80 -4.38 -9.56
C VAL A 118 2.55 -3.54 -10.59
N ILE A 119 3.82 -3.86 -10.88
CA ILE A 119 4.64 -3.15 -11.87
C ILE A 119 4.01 -3.25 -13.27
N VAL A 120 3.66 -4.46 -13.72
CA VAL A 120 3.05 -4.67 -15.04
C VAL A 120 1.67 -4.01 -15.14
N SER A 121 0.85 -4.09 -14.09
CA SER A 121 -0.48 -3.47 -14.06
C SER A 121 -0.45 -1.94 -14.02
N ALA A 122 0.67 -1.32 -13.65
CA ALA A 122 0.79 0.13 -13.63
C ALA A 122 0.90 0.74 -15.05
N LYS A 123 1.47 -0.01 -15.99
CA LYS A 123 1.71 0.43 -17.38
C LYS A 123 0.74 -0.18 -18.40
N ASN A 124 -0.07 -1.15 -17.98
CA ASN A 124 -1.01 -1.88 -18.83
C ASN A 124 -2.42 -1.84 -18.25
N ASP A 125 -3.46 -2.07 -19.04
CA ASP A 125 -4.83 -2.13 -18.52
C ASP A 125 -5.05 -3.42 -17.70
N PRO A 126 -5.19 -3.33 -16.36
CA PRO A 126 -5.35 -4.53 -15.53
C PRO A 126 -6.68 -5.25 -15.78
N LYS A 127 -7.66 -4.61 -16.42
CA LYS A 127 -8.95 -5.22 -16.79
C LYS A 127 -8.85 -6.06 -18.06
N ARG A 128 -7.81 -5.83 -18.88
CA ARG A 128 -7.59 -6.55 -20.13
C ARG A 128 -6.23 -7.25 -20.10
N LYS A 129 -6.20 -8.42 -19.45
CA LYS A 129 -5.02 -9.29 -19.40
C LYS A 129 -4.85 -10.07 -20.70
N ASP A 130 -4.37 -9.40 -21.73
CA ASP A 130 -4.05 -10.03 -23.01
C ASP A 130 -2.79 -10.91 -22.93
N PHE A 131 -2.41 -11.50 -24.07
CA PHE A 131 -1.21 -12.33 -24.13
C PHE A 131 0.05 -11.57 -23.67
N TRP A 132 0.21 -10.31 -24.10
CA TRP A 132 1.37 -9.49 -23.77
C TRP A 132 1.47 -9.19 -22.28
N PHE A 133 0.36 -8.83 -21.65
CA PHE A 133 0.29 -8.64 -20.19
C PHE A 133 0.78 -9.89 -19.44
N ASN A 134 0.25 -11.06 -19.79
CA ASN A 134 0.60 -12.29 -19.10
C ASN A 134 2.04 -12.73 -19.38
N ALA A 135 2.54 -12.52 -20.60
CA ALA A 135 3.92 -12.81 -20.98
C ALA A 135 4.92 -11.93 -20.23
N GLN A 136 4.68 -10.61 -20.17
CA GLN A 136 5.48 -9.66 -19.39
C GLN A 136 5.48 -10.03 -17.89
N LEU A 137 4.29 -10.30 -17.33
CA LEU A 137 4.15 -10.70 -15.93
C LEU A 137 4.95 -11.97 -15.62
N SER A 138 4.83 -12.98 -16.49
CA SER A 138 5.54 -14.25 -16.34
C SER A 138 7.06 -14.06 -16.40
N LEU A 139 7.55 -13.29 -17.37
CA LEU A 139 8.97 -12.99 -17.52
C LEU A 139 9.49 -12.18 -16.33
N LEU A 140 8.84 -11.06 -15.97
CA LEU A 140 9.27 -10.21 -14.86
C LEU A 140 9.28 -10.98 -13.53
N ASN A 141 8.24 -11.77 -13.26
CA ASN A 141 8.19 -12.64 -12.08
C ASN A 141 9.39 -13.61 -12.04
N THR A 142 9.75 -14.16 -13.20
CA THR A 142 10.89 -15.08 -13.34
C THR A 142 12.22 -14.37 -13.13
N LEU A 143 12.40 -13.17 -13.67
CA LEU A 143 13.61 -12.36 -13.48
C LEU A 143 13.77 -11.89 -12.04
N ILE A 144 12.69 -11.46 -11.38
CA ILE A 144 12.71 -11.12 -9.95
C ILE A 144 13.13 -12.34 -9.11
N LYS A 145 12.64 -13.54 -9.44
CA LYS A 145 13.10 -14.77 -8.77
C LYS A 145 14.59 -15.02 -9.01
N TYR A 146 15.05 -14.86 -10.25
CA TYR A 146 16.47 -15.01 -10.60
C TYR A 146 17.33 -14.09 -9.75
N VAL A 147 17.05 -12.79 -9.76
CA VAL A 147 17.75 -11.78 -8.96
C VAL A 147 17.66 -12.07 -7.46
N TYR A 148 16.48 -12.44 -6.95
CA TYR A 148 16.29 -12.76 -5.53
C TYR A 148 17.17 -13.93 -5.06
N PHE A 149 17.29 -14.99 -5.86
CA PHE A 149 18.04 -16.19 -5.49
C PHE A 149 19.53 -16.12 -5.83
N GLU A 150 19.86 -15.55 -6.98
CA GLU A 150 21.21 -15.61 -7.54
C GLU A 150 22.07 -14.40 -7.18
N TYR A 151 21.47 -13.21 -7.04
CA TYR A 151 22.22 -11.98 -6.77
C TYR A 151 22.37 -11.72 -5.27
N GLU A 152 23.52 -11.14 -4.92
CA GLU A 152 23.77 -10.56 -3.60
C GLU A 152 22.72 -9.46 -3.32
N PRO A 153 22.27 -9.26 -2.07
CA PRO A 153 21.23 -8.28 -1.73
C PRO A 153 21.47 -6.87 -2.27
N SER A 154 22.73 -6.41 -2.32
CA SER A 154 23.11 -5.11 -2.86
C SER A 154 22.81 -4.95 -4.35
N ALA A 155 22.73 -6.04 -5.10
CA ALA A 155 22.41 -6.08 -6.53
C ALA A 155 20.95 -6.50 -6.79
N ARG A 156 20.13 -6.70 -5.74
CA ARG A 156 18.71 -7.05 -5.90
C ARG A 156 17.87 -5.83 -6.22
N THR A 157 18.06 -5.28 -7.42
CA THR A 157 17.41 -4.06 -7.88
C THR A 157 16.68 -4.30 -9.20
N ILE A 158 15.81 -3.37 -9.59
CA ILE A 158 15.20 -3.41 -10.92
C ILE A 158 16.25 -3.08 -11.99
N GLU A 159 17.20 -2.21 -11.67
CA GLU A 159 18.41 -1.99 -12.49
C GLU A 159 19.16 -3.30 -12.76
N GLY A 160 19.40 -4.14 -11.74
CA GLY A 160 20.04 -5.44 -11.93
C GLY A 160 19.24 -6.42 -12.82
N ILE A 161 17.91 -6.23 -12.94
CA ILE A 161 17.09 -6.95 -13.92
C ILE A 161 17.29 -6.39 -15.33
N LEU A 162 17.40 -5.08 -15.47
CA LEU A 162 17.67 -4.41 -16.74
C LEU A 162 19.06 -4.78 -17.26
N ASP A 163 20.08 -4.72 -16.42
CA ASP A 163 21.46 -5.13 -16.74
C ASP A 163 21.50 -6.59 -17.22
N PHE A 164 20.76 -7.48 -16.55
CA PHE A 164 20.67 -8.89 -16.94
C PHE A 164 20.03 -9.07 -18.33
N LEU A 165 19.01 -8.27 -18.66
CA LEU A 165 18.37 -8.32 -19.99
C LEU A 165 19.20 -7.65 -21.08
N GLU A 166 20.10 -6.72 -20.72
CA GLU A 166 21.06 -6.11 -21.64
C GLU A 166 22.23 -7.06 -21.94
N GLU A 167 22.68 -7.82 -20.93
CA GLU A 167 23.80 -8.75 -21.06
C GLU A 167 23.44 -10.04 -21.82
N PHE A 168 22.22 -10.55 -21.68
CA PHE A 168 21.84 -11.87 -22.22
C PHE A 168 20.74 -11.79 -23.29
N ASP A 169 21.09 -12.08 -24.55
CA ASP A 169 20.18 -12.00 -25.68
C ASP A 169 19.09 -13.10 -25.64
N PRO A 170 17.79 -12.75 -25.71
CA PRO A 170 16.69 -13.71 -25.78
C PRO A 170 16.55 -14.41 -27.14
N ARG A 171 17.25 -13.95 -28.19
CA ARG A 171 17.21 -14.53 -29.55
C ARG A 171 18.03 -15.80 -29.63
N TYR A 172 17.59 -16.72 -30.48
CA TYR A 172 18.40 -17.87 -30.85
C TYR A 172 19.44 -17.45 -31.89
N ASN A 173 20.69 -17.83 -31.66
CA ASN A 173 21.79 -17.70 -32.62
C ASN A 173 21.69 -18.77 -33.72
N GLU A 174 22.67 -18.81 -34.63
CA GLU A 174 22.72 -19.79 -35.74
C GLU A 174 22.78 -21.26 -35.25
N GLU A 175 23.24 -21.49 -34.03
CA GLU A 175 23.32 -22.80 -33.38
C GLU A 175 22.01 -23.19 -32.66
N GLY A 176 20.99 -22.33 -32.70
CA GLY A 176 19.71 -22.56 -32.03
C GLY A 176 19.76 -22.35 -30.51
N VAL A 177 20.77 -21.64 -30.01
CA VAL A 177 20.98 -21.36 -28.58
C VAL A 177 20.68 -19.89 -28.27
N SER A 178 20.02 -19.62 -27.14
CA SER A 178 19.81 -18.27 -26.61
C SER A 178 20.63 -18.10 -25.34
N GLU A 179 21.38 -17.00 -25.24
CA GLU A 179 22.18 -16.68 -24.05
C GLU A 179 21.33 -16.61 -22.78
N LEU A 180 20.10 -16.09 -22.91
CA LEU A 180 19.12 -16.09 -21.83
C LEU A 180 18.75 -17.51 -21.39
N ASP A 181 18.58 -18.46 -22.33
CA ASP A 181 18.28 -19.86 -22.00
C ASP A 181 19.43 -20.50 -21.22
N GLU A 182 20.67 -20.23 -21.61
CA GLU A 182 21.85 -20.76 -20.91
C GLU A 182 21.89 -20.35 -19.44
N GLN A 183 21.56 -19.09 -19.11
CA GLN A 183 21.55 -18.62 -17.73
C GLN A 183 20.57 -19.41 -16.86
N PHE A 184 19.38 -19.73 -17.38
CA PHE A 184 18.40 -20.53 -16.66
C PHE A 184 18.73 -22.03 -16.68
N GLU A 185 19.40 -22.53 -17.72
CA GLU A 185 19.83 -23.93 -17.84
C GLU A 185 20.91 -24.31 -16.82
N ARG A 186 21.85 -23.39 -16.55
CA ARG A 186 22.91 -23.53 -15.55
C ARG A 186 22.39 -23.66 -14.11
N LEU A 187 21.15 -23.23 -13.86
CA LEU A 187 20.54 -23.35 -12.53
C LEU A 187 20.24 -24.82 -12.21
N PRO A 188 20.34 -25.22 -10.93
CA PRO A 188 20.07 -26.59 -10.51
C PRO A 188 18.60 -26.97 -10.74
N ASP A 189 18.34 -28.27 -10.89
CA ASP A 189 16.98 -28.76 -11.05
C ASP A 189 16.17 -28.55 -9.76
N GLY A 190 14.91 -28.17 -9.91
CA GLY A 190 14.09 -27.69 -8.79
C GLY A 190 14.30 -26.21 -8.43
N HIS A 191 15.26 -25.51 -9.05
CA HIS A 191 15.39 -24.06 -8.86
C HIS A 191 14.12 -23.33 -9.34
N GLU A 192 13.55 -22.49 -8.49
CA GLU A 192 12.25 -21.87 -8.77
C GLU A 192 12.28 -20.90 -9.95
N ALA A 193 13.39 -20.18 -10.15
CA ALA A 193 13.55 -19.30 -11.31
C ALA A 193 13.62 -20.11 -12.61
N LYS A 194 14.38 -21.23 -12.64
CA LYS A 194 14.45 -22.16 -13.78
C LYS A 194 13.07 -22.71 -14.10
N ARG A 195 12.38 -23.26 -13.09
CA ARG A 195 11.02 -23.80 -13.28
C ARG A 195 10.04 -22.75 -13.81
N SER A 196 10.09 -21.52 -13.28
CA SER A 196 9.25 -20.40 -13.73
C SER A 196 9.53 -20.03 -15.19
N TYR A 197 10.81 -20.01 -15.58
CA TYR A 197 11.24 -19.72 -16.94
C TYR A 197 10.73 -20.76 -17.95
N TYR A 198 10.92 -22.05 -17.64
CA TYR A 198 10.53 -23.17 -18.50
C TYR A 198 9.01 -23.30 -18.67
N LEU A 199 8.24 -23.00 -17.63
CA LEU A 199 6.77 -23.04 -17.69
C LEU A 199 6.15 -21.79 -18.33
N GLY A 200 6.95 -20.72 -18.47
CA GLY A 200 6.50 -19.41 -18.93
C GLY A 200 7.17 -19.00 -20.23
N PHE A 201 8.21 -18.16 -20.12
CA PHE A 201 8.86 -17.50 -21.25
C PHE A 201 9.42 -18.48 -22.29
N ARG A 202 10.01 -19.61 -21.87
CA ARG A 202 10.57 -20.61 -22.80
C ARG A 202 9.53 -21.23 -23.73
N GLN A 203 8.26 -21.26 -23.33
CA GLN A 203 7.17 -21.81 -24.15
C GLN A 203 6.69 -20.86 -25.25
N ALA A 204 7.15 -19.59 -25.24
CA ALA A 204 6.82 -18.65 -26.30
C ALA A 204 7.52 -19.07 -27.60
N GLN A 205 6.85 -18.85 -28.74
CA GLN A 205 7.45 -19.04 -30.06
C GLN A 205 8.72 -18.18 -30.21
N SER A 206 9.71 -18.71 -30.93
CA SER A 206 11.01 -18.09 -31.12
C SER A 206 10.92 -16.64 -31.61
N GLU A 207 9.98 -16.35 -32.51
CA GLU A 207 9.75 -15.02 -33.09
C GLU A 207 9.04 -14.06 -32.10
N ALA A 208 8.34 -14.59 -31.11
CA ALA A 208 7.64 -13.81 -30.10
C ALA A 208 8.54 -13.43 -28.92
N ARG A 209 9.58 -14.21 -28.61
CA ARG A 209 10.49 -13.99 -27.47
C ARG A 209 11.10 -12.58 -27.43
N PRO A 210 11.73 -12.06 -28.52
CA PRO A 210 12.31 -10.72 -28.49
C PRO A 210 11.25 -9.64 -28.28
N ASN A 211 10.06 -9.82 -28.86
CA ASN A 211 8.94 -8.89 -28.70
C ASN A 211 8.42 -8.86 -27.25
N ILE A 212 8.40 -9.99 -26.55
CA ILE A 212 8.03 -10.04 -25.13
C ILE A 212 9.05 -9.26 -24.29
N VAL A 213 10.36 -9.42 -24.55
CA VAL A 213 11.41 -8.69 -23.84
C VAL A 213 11.32 -7.19 -24.11
N ILE A 214 11.18 -6.75 -25.37
CA ILE A 214 10.99 -5.33 -25.71
C ILE A 214 9.76 -4.75 -25.00
N SER A 215 8.67 -5.52 -24.96
CA SER A 215 7.44 -5.13 -24.28
C SER A 215 7.64 -4.99 -22.76
N LEU A 216 8.41 -5.88 -22.15
CA LEU A 216 8.78 -5.78 -20.74
C LEU A 216 9.73 -4.58 -20.48
N LEU A 217 10.74 -4.36 -21.31
CA LEU A 217 11.63 -3.20 -21.19
C LEU A 217 10.86 -1.89 -21.29
N THR A 218 9.84 -1.81 -22.15
CA THR A 218 8.93 -0.66 -22.21
C THR A 218 8.16 -0.46 -20.89
N THR A 219 7.78 -1.55 -20.23
CA THR A 219 7.12 -1.50 -18.91
C THR A 219 8.09 -1.02 -17.81
N LEU A 220 9.36 -1.40 -17.90
CA LEU A 220 10.41 -1.06 -16.93
C LEU A 220 11.15 0.24 -17.27
N GLN A 221 10.77 0.93 -18.34
CA GLN A 221 11.51 2.10 -18.86
C GLN A 221 11.70 3.21 -17.82
N ASP A 222 10.74 3.39 -16.93
CA ASP A 222 10.82 4.35 -15.82
C ASP A 222 12.01 4.10 -14.89
N PHE A 223 12.44 2.85 -14.73
CA PHE A 223 13.56 2.45 -13.87
C PHE A 223 14.94 2.61 -14.53
N VAL A 224 14.97 2.93 -15.82
CA VAL A 224 16.21 3.32 -16.52
C VAL A 224 16.65 4.72 -16.12
N ASP A 225 15.71 5.56 -15.65
CA ASP A 225 16.05 6.87 -15.12
C ASP A 225 16.94 6.75 -13.87
N LYS A 226 18.02 7.54 -13.84
CA LYS A 226 19.03 7.45 -12.79
C LYS A 226 18.47 7.76 -11.40
N GLU A 227 17.57 8.74 -11.28
CA GLU A 227 17.01 9.14 -10.00
C GLU A 227 16.11 8.02 -9.44
N VAL A 228 15.35 7.37 -10.32
CA VAL A 228 14.46 6.25 -9.99
C VAL A 228 15.26 5.00 -9.63
N SER A 229 16.31 4.70 -10.40
CA SER A 229 17.26 3.62 -10.12
C SER A 229 17.91 3.82 -8.74
N GLU A 230 18.42 5.02 -8.46
CA GLU A 230 19.02 5.35 -7.15
C GLU A 230 18.00 5.25 -6.01
N PHE A 231 16.78 5.75 -6.20
CA PHE A 231 15.68 5.63 -5.23
C PHE A 231 15.33 4.17 -4.93
N THR A 232 15.35 3.30 -5.94
CA THR A 232 15.00 1.88 -5.80
C THR A 232 16.18 0.93 -5.59
N SER A 233 17.38 1.49 -5.37
CA SER A 233 18.61 0.70 -5.20
C SER A 233 18.68 -0.05 -3.87
N THR A 234 18.16 0.53 -2.78
CA THR A 234 18.18 -0.06 -1.44
C THR A 234 17.10 0.54 -0.54
N ASN A 235 17.07 0.14 0.73
CA ASN A 235 16.19 0.72 1.74
C ASN A 235 17.01 1.54 2.75
N ASP A 236 16.67 2.82 2.90
CA ASP A 236 17.22 3.62 4.00
C ASP A 236 16.50 3.38 5.33
N PHE A 237 15.30 2.78 5.28
CA PHE A 237 14.48 2.40 6.41
C PHE A 237 13.60 1.21 6.01
N PHE A 238 13.20 0.39 6.98
CA PHE A 238 12.29 -0.74 6.76
C PHE A 238 10.95 -0.55 7.48
N PHE A 239 9.85 -0.93 6.84
CA PHE A 239 8.48 -0.72 7.36
C PHE A 239 8.25 -1.25 8.78
N GLU A 240 8.95 -2.31 9.18
CA GLU A 240 8.92 -2.87 10.52
C GLU A 240 9.30 -1.84 11.59
N GLU A 241 10.18 -0.89 11.29
CA GLU A 241 10.57 0.15 12.25
C GLU A 241 9.39 1.07 12.63
N LEU A 242 8.38 1.24 11.76
CA LEU A 242 7.15 2.00 12.11
C LEU A 242 6.41 1.38 13.29
N GLY A 243 6.47 0.06 13.44
CA GLY A 243 5.81 -0.68 14.51
C GLY A 243 6.69 -0.96 15.72
N THR A 244 8.01 -0.70 15.66
CA THR A 244 8.95 -1.00 16.76
C THR A 244 9.62 0.24 17.35
N SER A 245 9.67 1.35 16.61
CA SER A 245 10.31 2.61 17.00
C SER A 245 9.39 3.79 16.72
N LYS A 246 9.58 4.93 17.40
CA LYS A 246 8.85 6.17 17.10
C LYS A 246 9.37 6.80 15.80
N ILE A 247 8.62 6.61 14.71
CA ILE A 247 8.96 7.16 13.40
C ILE A 247 7.85 8.08 12.90
N CYS A 248 8.23 9.23 12.36
CA CYS A 248 7.36 10.11 11.58
C CYS A 248 7.77 10.02 10.11
N LEU A 249 6.99 9.28 9.34
CA LEU A 249 7.16 9.07 7.91
C LEU A 249 6.29 10.07 7.14
N TYR A 250 6.93 10.93 6.35
CA TYR A 250 6.29 11.85 5.43
C TYR A 250 6.31 11.25 4.03
N VAL A 251 5.15 11.16 3.39
CA VAL A 251 5.02 10.61 2.03
C VAL A 251 4.53 11.71 1.10
N LEU A 252 5.44 12.26 0.29
CA LEU A 252 5.17 13.36 -0.63
C LEU A 252 4.75 12.77 -1.98
N ILE A 253 3.56 13.16 -2.46
CA ILE A 253 2.95 12.60 -3.67
C ILE A 253 2.46 13.76 -4.53
N SER A 254 2.72 13.69 -5.83
CA SER A 254 2.27 14.70 -6.78
C SER A 254 0.75 14.57 -7.00
N PRO A 255 -0.05 15.64 -6.85
CA PRO A 255 -1.46 15.60 -7.20
C PRO A 255 -1.69 15.63 -8.72
N LEU A 256 -0.69 16.03 -9.51
CA LEU A 256 -0.80 16.22 -10.96
C LEU A 256 -0.08 15.12 -11.75
N ASP A 257 1.05 14.64 -11.24
CA ASP A 257 1.84 13.61 -11.90
C ASP A 257 1.43 12.23 -11.36
N ARG A 258 0.83 11.43 -12.24
CA ARG A 258 0.34 10.08 -11.96
C ARG A 258 1.27 8.98 -12.45
N THR A 259 2.45 9.35 -12.96
CA THR A 259 3.45 8.41 -13.48
C THR A 259 3.81 7.35 -12.44
N TRP A 260 3.88 7.76 -11.17
CA TRP A 260 4.33 6.93 -10.05
C TRP A 260 3.20 6.26 -9.26
N ASP A 261 1.94 6.33 -9.70
CA ASP A 261 0.79 5.71 -9.01
C ASP A 261 1.04 4.21 -8.74
N GLY A 262 1.69 3.50 -9.66
CA GLY A 262 2.05 2.09 -9.49
C GLY A 262 3.03 1.86 -8.33
N LEU A 263 4.07 2.68 -8.24
CA LEU A 263 5.10 2.59 -7.21
C LEU A 263 4.57 3.02 -5.84
N VAL A 264 3.76 4.08 -5.79
CA VAL A 264 3.01 4.51 -4.59
C VAL A 264 2.11 3.38 -4.11
N ASN A 265 1.37 2.74 -5.02
CA ASN A 265 0.51 1.62 -4.66
C ASN A 265 1.29 0.44 -4.08
N LEU A 266 2.42 0.08 -4.70
CA LEU A 266 3.31 -0.97 -4.21
C LEU A 266 3.83 -0.64 -2.81
N PHE A 267 4.28 0.59 -2.59
CA PHE A 267 4.78 1.08 -1.31
C PHE A 267 3.77 0.90 -0.17
N PHE A 268 2.54 1.40 -0.33
CA PHE A 268 1.51 1.25 0.70
C PHE A 268 1.08 -0.20 0.91
N GLN A 269 0.96 -1.00 -0.16
CA GLN A 269 0.62 -2.41 -0.04
C GLN A 269 1.68 -3.22 0.72
N GLN A 270 2.97 -2.97 0.44
CA GLN A 270 4.07 -3.61 1.18
C GLN A 270 4.11 -3.11 2.62
N MET A 271 3.95 -1.80 2.86
CA MET A 271 3.84 -1.26 4.22
C MET A 271 2.73 -1.94 5.03
N PHE A 272 1.52 -2.07 4.50
CA PHE A 272 0.43 -2.74 5.21
C PHE A 272 0.76 -4.21 5.48
N THR A 273 1.35 -4.90 4.50
CA THR A 273 1.73 -6.31 4.65
C THR A 273 2.77 -6.50 5.75
N GLU A 274 3.82 -5.66 5.77
CA GLU A 274 4.89 -5.75 6.75
C GLU A 274 4.43 -5.40 8.17
N LEU A 275 3.55 -4.42 8.31
CA LEU A 275 2.96 -4.08 9.61
C LEU A 275 2.10 -5.22 10.18
N TYR A 276 1.34 -5.92 9.33
CA TYR A 276 0.57 -7.09 9.76
C TYR A 276 1.49 -8.25 10.13
N PHE A 277 2.50 -8.52 9.31
CA PHE A 277 3.49 -9.55 9.58
C PHE A 277 4.22 -9.30 10.91
N LEU A 278 4.60 -8.05 11.19
CA LEU A 278 5.17 -7.67 12.48
C LEU A 278 4.16 -7.88 13.62
N GLY A 279 2.92 -7.42 13.46
CA GLY A 279 1.91 -7.58 14.51
C GLY A 279 1.57 -9.04 14.80
N ASP A 280 1.56 -9.92 13.81
CA ASP A 280 1.34 -11.36 13.99
C ASP A 280 2.40 -12.00 14.90
N LYS A 281 3.65 -11.51 14.83
CA LYS A 281 4.73 -11.91 15.75
C LYS A 281 4.58 -11.34 17.16
N HIS A 282 3.67 -10.37 17.35
CA HIS A 282 3.47 -9.63 18.60
C HIS A 282 2.01 -9.69 19.07
N ASN A 283 1.37 -10.87 18.97
CA ASN A 283 0.00 -11.11 19.43
C ASN A 283 -1.03 -10.19 18.76
N ALA A 284 -0.91 -10.06 17.44
CA ALA A 284 -1.72 -9.19 16.58
C ALA A 284 -1.69 -7.72 17.03
N LYS A 285 -0.56 -7.23 17.57
CA LYS A 285 -0.40 -5.84 18.06
C LYS A 285 0.98 -5.32 17.73
N LEU A 286 1.07 -4.12 17.14
CA LEU A 286 2.35 -3.45 17.00
C LEU A 286 2.90 -3.06 18.40
N PRO A 287 4.20 -3.28 18.67
CA PRO A 287 4.85 -2.80 19.90
C PRO A 287 4.65 -1.29 20.12
N VAL A 288 4.91 -0.49 19.08
CA VAL A 288 4.61 0.95 18.99
C VAL A 288 3.36 1.14 18.11
N PRO A 289 2.29 1.77 18.61
CA PRO A 289 1.11 2.05 17.79
C PRO A 289 1.42 2.96 16.62
N LEU A 290 0.58 2.88 15.60
CA LEU A 290 0.74 3.65 14.37
C LEU A 290 -0.52 4.46 14.06
N VAL A 291 -0.34 5.75 13.76
CA VAL A 291 -1.37 6.64 13.23
C VAL A 291 -1.02 6.98 11.79
N MET A 292 -1.96 6.74 10.87
CA MET A 292 -1.85 7.16 9.47
C MET A 292 -2.77 8.37 9.24
N LEU A 293 -2.23 9.46 8.74
CA LEU A 293 -2.95 10.67 8.33
C LEU A 293 -2.87 10.77 6.81
N LEU A 294 -3.87 10.22 6.13
CA LEU A 294 -3.91 10.16 4.67
C LEU A 294 -4.63 11.42 4.14
N ASP A 295 -3.94 12.56 4.18
CA ASP A 295 -4.39 13.80 3.55
C ASP A 295 -4.50 13.64 2.03
N GLU A 296 -5.58 14.18 1.47
CA GLU A 296 -5.98 14.01 0.07
C GLU A 296 -5.92 12.55 -0.41
N PHE A 297 -6.57 11.63 0.33
CA PHE A 297 -6.52 10.18 0.12
C PHE A 297 -6.75 9.73 -1.34
N VAL A 298 -7.55 10.45 -2.13
CA VAL A 298 -7.81 10.12 -3.55
C VAL A 298 -6.54 10.15 -4.40
N ASN A 299 -5.58 11.02 -4.07
CA ASN A 299 -4.31 11.13 -4.78
C ASN A 299 -3.43 9.88 -4.61
N LEU A 300 -3.73 9.02 -3.63
CA LEU A 300 -3.04 7.75 -3.47
C LEU A 300 -3.47 6.70 -4.50
N GLY A 301 -4.60 6.92 -5.16
CA GLY A 301 -5.18 5.95 -6.09
C GLY A 301 -5.94 4.81 -5.40
N TYR A 302 -6.25 3.79 -6.20
CA TYR A 302 -7.11 2.68 -5.78
C TYR A 302 -6.32 1.57 -5.10
N PHE A 303 -6.66 1.30 -3.84
CA PHE A 303 -6.12 0.19 -3.06
C PHE A 303 -7.16 -0.94 -2.94
N PRO A 304 -6.97 -2.09 -3.62
CA PRO A 304 -7.95 -3.17 -3.60
C PRO A 304 -8.33 -3.67 -2.21
N THR A 305 -7.39 -3.68 -1.27
CA THR A 305 -7.55 -4.27 0.07
C THR A 305 -7.82 -3.26 1.18
N TYR A 306 -7.99 -1.97 0.85
CA TYR A 306 -8.09 -0.90 1.87
C TYR A 306 -9.30 -1.03 2.80
N GLU A 307 -10.45 -1.46 2.29
CA GLU A 307 -11.64 -1.74 3.11
C GLU A 307 -11.34 -2.79 4.19
N ASN A 308 -10.71 -3.91 3.80
CA ASN A 308 -10.35 -5.00 4.70
C ASN A 308 -9.29 -4.55 5.72
N PHE A 309 -8.31 -3.76 5.27
CA PHE A 309 -7.30 -3.17 6.13
C PHE A 309 -7.95 -2.29 7.20
N LEU A 310 -8.85 -1.37 6.83
CA LEU A 310 -9.56 -0.51 7.79
C LEU A 310 -10.41 -1.31 8.80
N ALA A 311 -11.02 -2.41 8.37
CA ALA A 311 -11.84 -3.25 9.24
C ALA A 311 -11.01 -3.97 10.33
N THR A 312 -9.73 -4.24 10.06
CA THR A 312 -8.89 -5.13 10.91
C THR A 312 -7.73 -4.41 11.58
N CYS A 313 -7.32 -3.23 11.09
CA CYS A 313 -6.13 -2.49 11.55
C CYS A 313 -6.16 -2.12 13.04
N ARG A 314 -7.36 -1.94 13.62
CA ARG A 314 -7.53 -1.67 15.06
C ARG A 314 -6.88 -2.75 15.92
N GLY A 315 -7.03 -4.03 15.56
CA GLY A 315 -6.46 -5.15 16.31
C GLY A 315 -4.94 -4.97 16.47
N TYR A 316 -4.31 -4.57 15.37
CA TYR A 316 -2.88 -4.31 15.23
C TYR A 316 -2.40 -3.00 15.88
N ARG A 317 -3.28 -2.24 16.56
CA ARG A 317 -2.98 -0.91 17.11
C ARG A 317 -2.59 0.11 16.03
N ILE A 318 -3.21 -0.03 14.87
CA ILE A 318 -3.11 0.91 13.76
C ILE A 318 -4.41 1.72 13.69
N SER A 319 -4.28 3.02 13.48
CA SER A 319 -5.36 3.97 13.36
C SER A 319 -5.21 4.76 12.07
N VAL A 320 -6.29 4.92 11.30
CA VAL A 320 -6.23 5.57 9.99
C VAL A 320 -7.20 6.74 9.93
N SER A 321 -6.69 7.92 9.58
CA SER A 321 -7.48 9.07 9.18
C SER A 321 -7.55 9.12 7.65
N THR A 322 -8.72 8.81 7.08
CA THR A 322 -9.00 8.97 5.65
C THR A 322 -9.54 10.38 5.42
N ILE A 323 -8.77 11.25 4.75
CA ILE A 323 -9.10 12.66 4.62
C ILE A 323 -9.36 13.00 3.15
N LEU A 324 -10.50 13.63 2.88
CA LEU A 324 -11.00 13.91 1.53
C LEU A 324 -11.50 15.33 1.39
N GLN A 325 -11.51 15.82 0.15
CA GLN A 325 -12.16 17.09 -0.14
C GLN A 325 -13.68 16.94 -0.25
N SER A 326 -14.14 15.85 -0.86
CA SER A 326 -15.56 15.57 -1.10
C SER A 326 -15.83 14.06 -1.17
N LEU A 327 -17.07 13.65 -0.88
CA LEU A 327 -17.50 12.25 -1.04
C LEU A 327 -17.52 11.76 -2.50
N PRO A 328 -17.98 12.55 -3.50
CA PRO A 328 -18.00 12.14 -4.90
C PRO A 328 -16.66 11.62 -5.42
N GLN A 329 -15.52 12.23 -5.04
CA GLN A 329 -14.21 11.74 -5.48
C GLN A 329 -13.91 10.32 -4.98
N GLY A 330 -14.32 10.01 -3.75
CA GLY A 330 -14.18 8.66 -3.20
C GLY A 330 -15.12 7.65 -3.87
N PHE A 331 -16.36 8.07 -4.20
CA PHE A 331 -17.29 7.24 -4.96
C PHE A 331 -16.80 6.95 -6.38
N GLU A 332 -16.19 7.92 -7.05
CA GLU A 332 -15.59 7.74 -8.37
C GLU A 332 -14.44 6.72 -8.33
N LEU A 333 -13.58 6.81 -7.32
CA LEU A 333 -12.39 5.95 -7.20
C LEU A 333 -12.71 4.50 -6.78
N TYR A 334 -13.61 4.31 -5.82
CA TYR A 334 -13.89 2.98 -5.24
C TYR A 334 -15.24 2.38 -5.67
N GLY A 335 -16.13 3.19 -6.26
CA GLY A 335 -17.52 2.83 -6.48
C GLY A 335 -18.37 2.94 -5.22
N ASP A 336 -19.67 3.15 -5.41
CA ASP A 336 -20.67 3.36 -4.36
C ASP A 336 -20.61 2.38 -3.20
N LYS A 337 -20.70 1.08 -3.52
CA LYS A 337 -20.83 0.02 -2.52
C LYS A 337 -19.58 -0.05 -1.62
N LYS A 338 -18.41 -0.07 -2.26
CA LYS A 338 -17.13 -0.22 -1.57
C LYS A 338 -16.78 1.03 -0.78
N PHE A 339 -17.01 2.21 -1.33
CA PHE A 339 -16.72 3.45 -0.64
C PHE A 339 -17.64 3.68 0.57
N LYS A 340 -18.94 3.31 0.49
CA LYS A 340 -19.83 3.30 1.66
C LYS A 340 -19.31 2.39 2.78
N ALA A 341 -18.76 1.22 2.43
CA ALA A 341 -18.16 0.32 3.41
C ALA A 341 -16.88 0.90 4.04
N ILE A 342 -16.01 1.53 3.24
CA ILE A 342 -14.84 2.29 3.72
C ILE A 342 -15.27 3.35 4.74
N ILE A 343 -16.26 4.20 4.43
CA ILE A 343 -16.78 5.21 5.37
C ILE A 343 -17.35 4.55 6.63
N GLY A 344 -18.02 3.40 6.48
CA GLY A 344 -18.59 2.61 7.58
C GLY A 344 -17.56 2.15 8.61
N ASN A 345 -16.34 1.81 8.17
CA ASN A 345 -15.25 1.35 9.06
C ASN A 345 -14.60 2.45 9.90
N HIS A 346 -15.06 3.70 9.82
CA HIS A 346 -14.59 4.81 10.65
C HIS A 346 -15.57 5.10 11.79
N ALA A 347 -15.12 4.93 13.04
CA ALA A 347 -15.93 5.22 14.22
C ALA A 347 -16.23 6.72 14.37
N ILE A 348 -15.29 7.56 13.95
CA ILE A 348 -15.43 9.02 13.99
C ILE A 348 -15.54 9.56 12.58
N LYS A 349 -16.47 10.48 12.37
CA LYS A 349 -16.67 11.16 11.08
C LYS A 349 -16.72 12.67 11.30
N ILE A 350 -15.90 13.42 10.58
CA ILE A 350 -15.73 14.86 10.73
C ILE A 350 -16.10 15.54 9.42
N CYS A 351 -17.05 16.48 9.48
CA CYS A 351 -17.29 17.45 8.42
C CYS A 351 -16.70 18.79 8.84
N LEU A 352 -15.68 19.24 8.12
CA LEU A 352 -15.06 20.55 8.29
C LEU A 352 -15.82 21.64 7.50
N GLY A 353 -16.90 21.32 6.79
CA GLY A 353 -17.67 22.30 6.01
C GLY A 353 -16.99 22.71 4.70
N GLY A 354 -17.63 23.64 3.98
CA GLY A 354 -17.24 23.99 2.61
C GLY A 354 -17.49 22.85 1.62
N VAL A 355 -18.47 22.00 1.93
CA VAL A 355 -18.74 20.75 1.21
C VAL A 355 -19.90 20.94 0.23
N GLU A 356 -19.89 20.14 -0.82
CA GLU A 356 -20.95 20.06 -1.81
C GLU A 356 -22.19 19.31 -1.31
N GLU A 357 -23.27 19.38 -2.08
CA GLU A 357 -24.60 18.87 -1.74
C GLU A 357 -24.60 17.41 -1.29
N THR A 358 -23.93 16.51 -2.01
CA THR A 358 -23.86 15.09 -1.68
C THR A 358 -23.25 14.83 -0.30
N THR A 359 -22.15 15.52 0.02
CA THR A 359 -21.54 15.43 1.35
C THR A 359 -22.41 16.08 2.43
N ALA A 360 -23.02 17.23 2.13
CA ALA A 360 -23.91 17.91 3.06
C ALA A 360 -25.13 17.05 3.42
N GLU A 361 -25.75 16.43 2.42
CA GLU A 361 -26.85 15.48 2.58
C GLU A 361 -26.43 14.29 3.44
N TYR A 362 -25.26 13.72 3.18
CA TYR A 362 -24.73 12.62 3.98
C TYR A 362 -24.64 12.99 5.47
N PHE A 363 -24.01 14.12 5.81
CA PHE A 363 -23.87 14.53 7.22
C PHE A 363 -25.20 14.98 7.85
N SER A 364 -26.06 15.71 7.12
CA SER A 364 -27.42 16.07 7.55
C SER A 364 -28.22 14.82 7.95
N ARG A 365 -28.18 13.77 7.12
CA ARG A 365 -28.84 12.49 7.38
C ARG A 365 -28.24 11.76 8.59
N GLN A 366 -26.92 11.73 8.74
CA GLN A 366 -26.25 11.05 9.86
C GLN A 366 -26.54 11.69 11.21
N VAL A 367 -26.70 13.02 11.25
CA VAL A 367 -27.03 13.77 12.47
C VAL A 367 -28.48 13.53 12.93
N ASN A 368 -29.35 13.01 12.04
CA ASN A 368 -30.76 12.67 12.27
C ASN A 368 -31.68 13.88 12.56
N ASP A 369 -32.92 13.56 12.93
CA ASP A 369 -34.01 14.52 13.13
C ASP A 369 -34.17 14.90 14.61
N THR A 370 -34.64 16.12 14.84
CA THR A 370 -35.09 16.66 16.12
C THR A 370 -36.57 17.08 16.04
N THR A 371 -37.16 17.37 17.19
CA THR A 371 -38.53 17.89 17.28
C THR A 371 -38.48 19.35 17.70
N ILE A 372 -39.07 20.24 16.89
CA ILE A 372 -39.18 21.65 17.20
C ILE A 372 -40.62 22.01 17.60
N LYS A 373 -40.76 22.96 18.53
CA LYS A 373 -42.04 23.54 18.91
C LYS A 373 -42.26 24.82 18.10
N VAL A 374 -43.23 24.80 17.20
CA VAL A 374 -43.57 25.94 16.34
C VAL A 374 -44.76 26.65 16.97
N TYR A 375 -44.62 27.97 17.19
CA TYR A 375 -45.70 28.82 17.66
C TYR A 375 -46.33 29.52 16.46
N THR A 376 -47.64 29.36 16.29
CA THR A 376 -48.43 30.03 15.25
C THR A 376 -49.35 31.03 15.92
N GLY A 377 -49.05 32.32 15.74
CA GLY A 377 -49.88 33.42 16.23
C GLY A 377 -50.80 33.93 15.12
N GLY A 378 -52.12 33.82 15.32
CA GLY A 378 -53.12 34.45 14.46
C GLY A 378 -53.61 35.75 15.08
N THR A 379 -53.56 36.85 14.31
CA THR A 379 -54.17 38.12 14.72
C THR A 379 -55.36 38.38 13.81
N SER A 380 -56.58 38.28 14.35
CA SER A 380 -57.79 38.64 13.62
C SER A 380 -58.24 40.04 14.02
N GLU A 381 -58.18 40.99 13.08
CA GLU A 381 -58.83 42.30 13.21
C GLU A 381 -60.17 42.26 12.47
N SER A 382 -61.27 42.29 13.23
CA SER A 382 -62.60 42.52 12.66
C SER A 382 -62.78 44.00 12.32
N LYS A 383 -62.73 44.36 11.03
CA LYS A 383 -63.13 45.68 10.53
C LYS A 383 -64.66 45.73 10.42
N THR A 384 -65.34 46.05 11.53
CA THR A 384 -66.76 46.37 11.50
C THR A 384 -66.93 47.85 11.19
N SER A 385 -67.55 48.17 10.05
CA SER A 385 -67.94 49.54 9.66
C SER A 385 -69.13 50.01 10.49
N ALA A 386 -68.93 50.33 11.76
CA ALA A 386 -69.89 51.10 12.54
C ALA A 386 -69.18 51.80 13.70
N LYS A 387 -69.48 53.09 13.88
CA LYS A 387 -69.02 53.93 15.00
C LYS A 387 -69.52 53.36 16.33
N THR A 388 -68.78 52.46 16.93
CA THR A 388 -68.90 52.15 18.36
C THR A 388 -67.56 51.69 18.91
N THR A 389 -67.15 52.33 19.99
CA THR A 389 -65.91 52.09 20.73
C THR A 389 -65.93 50.70 21.37
N ASN A 390 -65.38 49.70 20.69
CA ASN A 390 -64.80 48.50 21.31
C ASN A 390 -64.02 47.69 20.25
N ARG A 391 -62.71 47.95 20.14
CA ARG A 391 -61.78 47.08 19.41
C ARG A 391 -61.47 45.87 20.29
N SER A 392 -62.20 44.77 20.08
CA SER A 392 -61.85 43.46 20.62
C SER A 392 -60.97 42.74 19.59
N GLY A 393 -59.64 42.80 19.75
CA GLY A 393 -58.72 41.94 19.01
C GLY A 393 -58.53 40.62 19.75
N SER A 394 -58.87 39.50 19.11
CA SER A 394 -58.54 38.18 19.63
C SER A 394 -57.13 37.81 19.16
N LYS A 395 -56.22 37.55 20.11
CA LYS A 395 -54.92 36.92 19.84
C LYS A 395 -55.05 35.45 20.19
N SER A 396 -54.92 34.59 19.19
CA SER A 396 -54.83 33.14 19.38
C SER A 396 -53.38 32.71 19.20
N GLU A 397 -52.80 32.13 20.24
CA GLU A 397 -51.51 31.46 20.19
C GLU A 397 -51.74 29.95 20.21
N SER A 398 -51.41 29.28 19.11
CA SER A 398 -51.35 27.83 19.05
C SER A 398 -49.90 27.38 18.91
N TYR A 399 -49.57 26.19 19.43
CA TYR A 399 -48.27 25.59 19.20
C TYR A 399 -48.42 24.17 18.69
N GLY A 400 -47.56 23.78 17.77
CA GLY A 400 -47.46 22.42 17.23
C GLY A 400 -46.04 21.90 17.36
N TYR A 401 -45.91 20.58 17.53
CA TYR A 401 -44.63 19.90 17.40
C TYR A 401 -44.43 19.47 15.95
N GLN A 402 -43.28 19.80 15.37
CA GLN A 402 -42.92 19.39 14.03
C GLN A 402 -41.55 18.72 14.04
N LYS A 403 -41.42 17.69 13.20
CA LYS A 403 -40.16 16.99 12.98
C LYS A 403 -39.30 17.82 12.01
N ARG A 404 -38.04 18.09 12.37
CA ARG A 404 -37.07 18.82 11.53
C ARG A 404 -35.72 18.12 11.62
N ARG A 405 -34.91 18.12 10.56
CA ARG A 405 -33.48 17.75 10.66
C ARG A 405 -32.80 18.56 11.77
N LEU A 406 -31.96 17.94 12.59
CA LEU A 406 -31.22 18.66 13.63
C LEU A 406 -30.27 19.70 13.02
N ILE A 407 -29.70 19.38 11.85
CA ILE A 407 -29.04 20.31 10.96
C ILE A 407 -29.44 19.98 9.53
N THR A 408 -29.90 20.97 8.78
CA THR A 408 -30.33 20.82 7.37
C THR A 408 -29.13 20.78 6.43
N GLU A 409 -29.30 20.26 5.21
CA GLU A 409 -28.22 20.29 4.19
C GLU A 409 -27.71 21.71 3.95
N GLY A 410 -28.62 22.69 3.85
CA GLY A 410 -28.26 24.10 3.68
C GLY A 410 -27.42 24.66 4.83
N GLU A 411 -27.68 24.25 6.08
CA GLU A 411 -26.87 24.64 7.23
C GLU A 411 -25.48 23.96 7.20
N VAL A 412 -25.38 22.71 6.71
CA VAL A 412 -24.09 22.02 6.53
C VAL A 412 -23.25 22.66 5.42
N ILE A 413 -23.85 23.02 4.28
CA ILE A 413 -23.18 23.72 3.17
C ILE A 413 -22.63 25.07 3.67
N ASN A 414 -23.46 25.82 4.41
CA ASN A 414 -23.09 27.14 4.93
C ASN A 414 -22.23 27.10 6.20
N LEU A 415 -21.83 25.92 6.69
CA LEU A 415 -21.03 25.77 7.92
C LEU A 415 -19.71 26.57 7.86
N GLN A 416 -19.15 26.77 6.66
CA GLN A 416 -17.94 27.56 6.46
C GLN A 416 -18.16 29.08 6.58
N GLN A 417 -19.39 29.57 6.42
CA GLN A 417 -19.72 30.98 6.59
C GLN A 417 -19.94 31.34 8.07
N GLU A 418 -20.16 30.35 8.93
CA GLU A 418 -20.38 30.56 10.36
C GLU A 418 -19.06 30.60 11.15
N GLU A 419 -18.99 31.48 12.15
CA GLU A 419 -17.82 31.65 13.03
C GLU A 419 -16.48 31.71 12.26
N ASN A 420 -16.44 32.44 11.14
CA ASN A 420 -15.27 32.53 10.25
C ASN A 420 -14.74 31.16 9.79
N GLY A 421 -15.67 30.24 9.48
CA GLY A 421 -15.36 28.90 9.02
C GLY A 421 -14.75 27.99 10.07
N ARG A 422 -15.00 28.27 11.35
CA ARG A 422 -14.45 27.48 12.47
C ARG A 422 -15.39 26.40 12.98
N LYS A 423 -16.64 26.30 12.53
CA LYS A 423 -17.51 25.19 12.94
C LYS A 423 -17.21 23.90 12.20
N SER A 424 -17.39 22.77 12.89
CA SER A 424 -17.24 21.43 12.36
C SER A 424 -18.26 20.49 13.02
N ILE A 425 -18.77 19.55 12.23
CA ILE A 425 -19.66 18.49 12.72
C ILE A 425 -18.78 17.28 12.98
N VAL A 426 -18.82 16.76 14.20
CA VAL A 426 -18.07 15.57 14.60
C VAL A 426 -19.04 14.52 15.10
N LEU A 427 -19.09 13.38 14.41
CA LEU A 427 -19.84 12.22 14.82
C LEU A 427 -18.88 11.27 15.53
N ILE A 428 -19.18 10.88 16.77
CA ILE A 428 -18.40 9.91 17.55
C ILE A 428 -19.30 8.71 17.86
N ASP A 429 -19.01 7.55 17.26
CA ASP A 429 -19.90 6.36 17.31
C ASP A 429 -21.37 6.72 16.98
N GLY A 430 -21.54 7.57 15.97
CA GLY A 430 -22.85 8.07 15.51
C GLY A 430 -23.46 9.22 16.31
N LYS A 431 -22.89 9.59 17.47
CA LYS A 431 -23.39 10.72 18.26
C LYS A 431 -22.85 12.05 17.71
N PRO A 432 -23.71 13.02 17.36
CA PRO A 432 -23.27 14.27 16.78
C PRO A 432 -22.84 15.31 17.83
N TYR A 433 -21.75 16.00 17.52
CA TYR A 433 -21.21 17.12 18.28
C TYR A 433 -20.88 18.26 17.32
N MET A 434 -21.26 19.49 17.70
CA MET A 434 -20.77 20.69 17.03
C MET A 434 -19.50 21.14 17.75
N LEU A 435 -18.35 21.00 17.08
CA LEU A 435 -17.05 21.41 17.61
C LEU A 435 -16.47 22.56 16.80
N ARG A 436 -15.60 23.34 17.44
CA ARG A 436 -14.81 24.39 16.80
C ARG A 436 -13.48 23.81 16.33
N LYS A 437 -13.17 23.96 15.05
CA LYS A 437 -11.87 23.66 14.44
C LYS A 437 -10.77 24.41 15.20
N THR A 438 -9.67 23.72 15.44
CA THR A 438 -8.55 24.28 16.19
C THR A 438 -7.28 24.29 15.35
N PRO A 439 -7.05 25.33 14.54
CA PRO A 439 -5.84 25.47 13.76
C PRO A 439 -4.58 25.45 14.62
N GLN A 440 -3.50 24.95 14.04
CA GLN A 440 -2.21 24.79 14.70
C GLN A 440 -1.72 26.08 15.37
N PHE A 441 -1.94 27.25 14.77
CA PHE A 441 -1.48 28.53 15.33
C PHE A 441 -2.28 28.97 16.56
N GLU A 442 -3.50 28.46 16.75
CA GLU A 442 -4.29 28.68 17.97
C GLU A 442 -3.84 27.73 19.09
N LEU A 443 -3.46 26.49 18.73
CA LEU A 443 -3.01 25.48 19.70
C LEU A 443 -1.57 25.71 20.16
N PHE A 444 -0.66 25.97 19.22
CA PHE A 444 0.79 25.96 19.45
C PHE A 444 1.43 27.34 19.22
N GLY A 445 0.65 28.39 18.95
CA GLY A 445 1.16 29.73 18.67
C GLY A 445 2.06 29.73 17.43
N ASN A 446 3.25 30.32 17.55
CA ASN A 446 4.24 30.38 16.47
C ASN A 446 5.21 29.19 16.45
N LEU A 447 4.93 28.10 17.19
CA LEU A 447 5.86 26.96 17.30
C LEU A 447 6.25 26.39 15.94
N LEU A 448 5.27 26.10 15.06
CA LEU A 448 5.52 25.49 13.75
C LEU A 448 6.33 26.43 12.85
N LYS A 449 5.89 27.68 12.71
CA LYS A 449 6.59 28.70 11.89
C LYS A 449 8.03 28.99 12.37
N LYS A 450 8.29 28.88 13.68
CA LYS A 450 9.63 29.13 14.24
C LYS A 450 10.63 28.02 13.87
N HIS A 451 10.14 26.82 13.62
CA HIS A 451 10.94 25.63 13.31
C HIS A 451 10.71 25.13 11.89
N GLU A 452 10.23 26.03 11.02
CA GLU A 452 10.03 25.76 9.61
C GLU A 452 11.39 25.58 8.92
N ILE A 453 11.50 24.51 8.12
CA ILE A 453 12.65 24.20 7.28
C ILE A 453 12.18 24.00 5.84
N SER A 454 13.07 24.05 4.86
CA SER A 454 12.68 23.71 3.49
C SER A 454 12.65 22.19 3.30
N GLN A 455 11.66 21.69 2.55
CA GLN A 455 11.69 20.32 2.05
C GLN A 455 12.89 20.04 1.12
N GLN A 456 13.46 21.10 0.54
CA GLN A 456 14.64 21.04 -0.31
C GLN A 456 15.94 20.77 0.47
N ASP A 457 15.91 20.93 1.80
CA ASP A 457 17.05 20.66 2.68
C ASP A 457 17.05 19.21 3.21
N TYR A 458 16.14 18.36 2.73
CA TYR A 458 16.09 16.97 3.17
C TYR A 458 17.32 16.19 2.71
N ILE A 459 17.95 15.50 3.66
CA ILE A 459 19.08 14.60 3.39
C ILE A 459 18.71 13.25 4.00
N SER A 460 18.67 12.22 3.15
CA SER A 460 18.41 10.86 3.61
C SER A 460 19.56 10.34 4.46
N SER A 461 19.22 9.55 5.48
CA SER A 461 20.20 8.77 6.25
C SER A 461 19.63 7.39 6.49
N GLN A 462 20.43 6.36 6.18
CA GLN A 462 20.05 4.98 6.44
C GLN A 462 20.04 4.70 7.96
N THR A 463 18.95 4.10 8.44
CA THR A 463 18.80 3.73 9.85
C THR A 463 19.73 2.57 10.21
N GLU A 464 20.12 2.48 11.49
CA GLU A 464 20.91 1.34 11.98
C GLU A 464 20.18 0.01 11.76
N PHE A 465 18.86 -0.01 11.96
CA PHE A 465 18.04 -1.20 11.70
C PHE A 465 18.08 -1.61 10.21
N ALA A 466 18.06 -0.64 9.28
CA ALA A 466 18.17 -0.94 7.86
C ALA A 466 19.54 -1.52 7.50
N LYS A 467 20.63 -0.97 8.07
CA LYS A 467 21.98 -1.53 7.89
C LYS A 467 22.06 -2.97 8.40
N GLU A 468 21.62 -3.21 9.63
CA GLU A 468 21.60 -4.55 10.24
C GLU A 468 20.76 -5.54 9.42
N THR A 469 19.61 -5.09 8.90
CA THR A 469 18.73 -5.92 8.06
C THR A 469 19.42 -6.31 6.75
N ILE A 470 20.09 -5.37 6.09
CA ILE A 470 20.82 -5.63 4.84
C ILE A 470 21.99 -6.59 5.10
N GLU A 471 22.77 -6.38 6.17
CA GLU A 471 23.85 -7.29 6.56
C GLU A 471 23.34 -8.73 6.83
N GLU A 472 22.19 -8.86 7.48
CA GLU A 472 21.57 -10.16 7.72
C GLU A 472 21.09 -10.82 6.41
N LEU A 473 20.54 -10.05 5.47
CA LEU A 473 20.19 -10.55 4.13
C LEU A 473 21.44 -11.07 3.37
N GLU A 474 22.58 -10.38 3.49
CA GLU A 474 23.84 -10.81 2.86
C GLU A 474 24.34 -12.12 3.46
N LYS A 475 24.27 -12.22 4.78
CA LYS A 475 24.65 -13.45 5.50
C LYS A 475 23.76 -14.62 5.09
N GLN A 476 22.45 -14.42 5.00
CA GLN A 476 21.50 -15.44 4.55
C GLN A 476 21.77 -15.88 3.11
N HIS A 477 22.10 -14.93 2.22
CA HIS A 477 22.46 -15.24 0.84
C HIS A 477 23.71 -16.13 0.77
N LYS A 478 24.79 -15.75 1.47
CA LYS A 478 26.04 -16.53 1.52
C LYS A 478 25.81 -17.94 2.06
N GLN A 479 25.03 -18.08 3.14
CA GLN A 479 24.67 -19.39 3.70
C GLN A 479 23.91 -20.26 2.70
N ARG A 480 22.94 -19.68 1.99
CA ARG A 480 22.18 -20.38 0.96
C ARG A 480 23.06 -20.87 -0.19
N LYS A 481 23.99 -20.03 -0.68
CA LYS A 481 24.94 -20.41 -1.75
C LYS A 481 25.84 -21.57 -1.32
N VAL A 482 26.31 -21.56 -0.07
CA VAL A 482 27.09 -22.68 0.50
C VAL A 482 26.25 -23.96 0.58
N GLN A 483 25.00 -23.88 1.07
CA GLN A 483 24.10 -25.03 1.15
C GLN A 483 23.83 -25.65 -0.22
N LEU A 484 23.55 -24.81 -1.23
CA LEU A 484 23.35 -25.24 -2.61
C LEU A 484 24.60 -25.90 -3.20
N ALA A 485 25.79 -25.34 -2.96
CA ALA A 485 27.06 -25.92 -3.40
C ALA A 485 27.39 -27.26 -2.71
N SER A 486 26.93 -27.45 -1.46
CA SER A 486 27.12 -28.69 -0.70
C SER A 486 26.05 -29.77 -0.96
N ALA A 487 24.99 -29.44 -1.71
CA ALA A 487 23.95 -30.40 -2.03
C ALA A 487 24.52 -31.50 -2.96
N PRO A 488 24.18 -32.79 -2.77
CA PRO A 488 24.78 -33.91 -3.49
C PRO A 488 24.76 -33.75 -5.03
N ILE A 489 23.71 -33.11 -5.56
CA ILE A 489 23.48 -32.86 -6.99
C ILE A 489 24.49 -31.85 -7.59
N PHE A 490 25.01 -30.91 -6.77
CA PHE A 490 25.94 -29.87 -7.24
C PHE A 490 27.38 -30.39 -7.33
N HIS A 491 27.74 -31.39 -6.52
CA HIS A 491 29.07 -32.00 -6.55
C HIS A 491 29.29 -32.86 -7.80
N GLU A 492 28.26 -33.54 -8.31
CA GLU A 492 28.32 -34.31 -9.55
C GLU A 492 28.47 -33.39 -10.79
N LYS A 493 27.60 -32.37 -10.93
CA LYS A 493 27.66 -31.44 -12.08
C LYS A 493 28.95 -30.61 -12.14
N LYS A 494 29.48 -30.15 -10.99
CA LYS A 494 30.72 -29.37 -10.97
C LYS A 494 31.95 -30.25 -11.25
N GLN A 495 31.92 -31.52 -10.86
CA GLN A 495 32.96 -32.48 -11.25
C GLN A 495 32.92 -32.81 -12.75
N GLU A 496 31.73 -32.97 -13.34
CA GLU A 496 31.58 -33.12 -14.80
C GLU A 496 32.07 -31.89 -15.57
N ASP A 497 31.73 -30.67 -15.13
CA ASP A 497 32.19 -29.43 -15.77
C ASP A 497 33.71 -29.21 -15.66
N ASP A 498 34.32 -29.59 -14.53
CA ASP A 498 35.78 -29.50 -14.34
C ASP A 498 36.54 -30.65 -15.06
N LEU A 499 35.89 -31.79 -15.32
CA LEU A 499 36.43 -32.88 -16.14
C LEU A 499 36.36 -32.53 -17.64
N ASN A 500 35.25 -31.98 -18.12
CA ASN A 500 35.08 -31.55 -19.51
C ASN A 500 36.04 -30.41 -19.91
N LYS A 501 36.46 -29.56 -18.95
CA LYS A 501 37.50 -28.54 -19.20
C LYS A 501 38.91 -29.09 -19.30
N LYS A 502 39.19 -30.30 -18.80
CA LYS A 502 40.51 -30.93 -18.90
C LYS A 502 40.68 -31.80 -20.15
N GLU A 503 39.60 -32.25 -20.78
CA GLU A 503 39.67 -33.07 -22.00
C GLU A 503 39.87 -32.26 -23.30
N ILE A 504 39.74 -30.94 -23.26
CA ILE A 504 40.05 -30.06 -24.41
C ILE A 504 41.53 -29.60 -24.35
N ASN A 505 42.48 -30.55 -24.38
CA ASN A 505 43.87 -30.31 -24.78
C ASN A 505 44.67 -31.61 -24.84
N LEU A 506 44.46 -32.41 -25.88
CA LEU A 506 45.48 -33.32 -26.41
C LEU A 506 45.42 -33.31 -27.95
N PRO A 507 46.57 -33.25 -28.64
CA PRO A 507 46.59 -33.25 -30.10
C PRO A 507 46.31 -34.66 -30.63
N GLU A 508 45.42 -34.74 -31.61
CA GLU A 508 45.02 -35.96 -32.31
C GLU A 508 46.22 -36.69 -32.94
N GLN A 509 46.35 -37.99 -32.66
CA GLN A 509 47.05 -38.94 -33.51
C GLN A 509 46.09 -40.08 -33.89
N PRO A 510 46.22 -40.67 -35.09
CA PRO A 510 45.24 -41.60 -35.62
C PRO A 510 45.40 -42.97 -34.96
N ILE A 511 44.28 -43.55 -34.50
CA ILE A 511 44.23 -44.88 -33.92
C ILE A 511 43.81 -45.88 -35.01
N GLU A 512 44.68 -46.87 -35.27
CA GLU A 512 44.35 -48.11 -35.96
C GLU A 512 43.44 -48.98 -35.08
N SER A 513 42.51 -49.67 -35.73
CA SER A 513 41.48 -50.55 -35.18
C SER A 513 42.02 -51.75 -34.40
N GLU A 514 41.44 -52.03 -33.23
CA GLU A 514 41.31 -53.39 -32.69
C GLU A 514 39.98 -53.52 -31.91
N VAL A 515 39.23 -54.56 -32.25
CA VAL A 515 37.91 -54.93 -31.71
C VAL A 515 38.13 -56.02 -30.66
N THR A 516 37.51 -55.92 -29.49
CA THR A 516 37.46 -57.03 -28.52
C THR A 516 36.05 -57.27 -27.96
N GLU A 517 35.62 -58.51 -28.14
CA GLU A 517 34.39 -59.24 -27.78
C GLU A 517 33.97 -59.22 -26.29
N GLU A 518 33.50 -58.10 -25.73
CA GLU A 518 32.91 -58.09 -24.37
C GLU A 518 31.49 -57.47 -24.26
N GLU A 519 30.82 -57.17 -25.38
CA GLU A 519 29.49 -56.54 -25.38
C GLU A 519 28.30 -57.49 -25.59
N GLU A 520 28.51 -58.75 -26.01
CA GLU A 520 27.41 -59.69 -26.31
C GLU A 520 26.80 -60.41 -25.09
N GLU A 521 27.42 -60.39 -23.90
CA GLU A 521 26.88 -61.08 -22.71
C GLU A 521 25.90 -60.23 -21.87
N LYS A 522 25.81 -58.91 -22.08
CA LYS A 522 24.92 -58.03 -21.30
C LYS A 522 23.52 -57.85 -21.88
N GLU A 523 23.32 -58.08 -23.19
CA GLU A 523 22.00 -57.96 -23.81
C GLU A 523 21.08 -59.16 -23.54
N LEU A 524 21.64 -60.36 -23.33
CA LEU A 524 20.84 -61.57 -23.06
C LEU A 524 20.18 -61.57 -21.67
N LEU A 525 20.77 -60.88 -20.68
CA LEU A 525 20.26 -60.86 -19.31
C LEU A 525 19.07 -59.90 -19.13
N MET A 526 18.95 -58.89 -19.99
CA MET A 526 17.91 -57.85 -19.90
C MET A 526 16.59 -58.29 -20.56
N SER A 527 16.64 -59.17 -21.57
CA SER A 527 15.45 -59.69 -22.25
C SER A 527 14.66 -60.69 -21.40
N ASP A 528 15.33 -61.48 -20.56
CA ASP A 528 14.67 -62.48 -19.71
C ASP A 528 13.87 -61.84 -18.56
N ILE A 529 14.33 -60.70 -18.03
CA ILE A 529 13.66 -59.99 -16.93
C ILE A 529 12.34 -59.35 -17.38
N LEU A 530 12.29 -58.85 -18.63
CA LEU A 530 11.12 -58.13 -19.17
C LEU A 530 9.94 -59.05 -19.53
N SER A 531 10.13 -60.37 -19.60
CA SER A 531 9.06 -61.33 -19.92
C SER A 531 8.23 -61.78 -18.70
N SER A 532 8.58 -61.34 -17.48
CA SER A 532 8.02 -61.86 -16.23
C SER A 532 6.96 -60.99 -15.53
N PHE A 533 6.57 -59.85 -16.12
CA PHE A 533 5.69 -58.87 -15.47
C PHE A 533 4.30 -58.69 -16.09
N ASP A 534 3.95 -59.45 -17.13
CA ASP A 534 2.73 -59.24 -17.91
C ASP A 534 1.75 -60.42 -17.81
N GLU A 535 1.31 -60.75 -16.58
CA GLU A 535 0.11 -61.57 -16.36
C GLU A 535 -0.66 -61.10 -15.12
N GLY A 536 -1.83 -60.47 -15.36
CA GLY A 536 -2.97 -60.59 -14.46
C GLY A 536 -3.57 -59.29 -13.93
N ILE A 537 -4.47 -58.66 -14.69
CA ILE A 537 -5.66 -57.99 -14.15
C ILE A 537 -6.87 -58.26 -15.06
N GLU A 538 -7.80 -59.07 -14.58
CA GLU A 538 -9.12 -59.33 -15.17
C GLU A 538 -10.07 -58.13 -15.01
N GLU A 539 -10.88 -57.90 -16.05
CA GLU A 539 -12.04 -57.01 -16.04
C GLU A 539 -13.18 -57.56 -15.16
N ASN A 540 -13.84 -56.69 -14.39
CA ASN A 540 -15.24 -56.91 -14.01
C ASN A 540 -16.05 -55.61 -14.04
N LYS A 541 -17.15 -55.66 -14.78
CA LYS A 541 -18.20 -54.64 -14.96
C LYS A 541 -19.09 -54.56 -13.71
N THR A 542 -19.62 -53.37 -13.37
CA THR A 542 -21.05 -53.00 -13.49
C THR A 542 -21.43 -51.69 -12.77
N ASN A 543 -22.07 -50.80 -13.55
CA ASN A 543 -23.25 -49.93 -13.30
C ASN A 543 -23.63 -49.34 -11.92
N ASN A 544 -23.97 -48.04 -12.03
CA ASN A 544 -25.22 -47.34 -11.63
C ASN A 544 -25.21 -46.30 -10.49
N ASP A 545 -25.74 -45.14 -10.88
CA ASP A 545 -26.70 -44.24 -10.23
C ASP A 545 -26.29 -43.21 -9.15
N ASN A 546 -26.57 -41.96 -9.55
CA ASN A 546 -27.33 -40.89 -8.87
C ASN A 546 -26.91 -40.30 -7.51
N SER A 547 -26.98 -38.96 -7.50
CA SER A 547 -27.68 -38.07 -6.53
C SER A 547 -26.83 -36.99 -5.87
N GLU A 548 -27.06 -35.76 -6.32
CA GLU A 548 -27.37 -34.53 -5.55
C GLU A 548 -26.74 -34.27 -4.15
N LEU A 549 -25.95 -33.18 -4.10
CA LEU A 549 -25.93 -32.07 -3.12
C LEU A 549 -25.58 -32.35 -1.62
N PRO A 550 -25.39 -31.32 -0.76
CA PRO A 550 -24.38 -30.25 -0.82
C PRO A 550 -23.67 -30.03 0.55
N PHE A 551 -22.55 -29.29 0.55
CA PHE A 551 -22.22 -28.23 1.52
C PHE A 551 -21.24 -27.23 0.90
#